data_AF-A0A183B2D4-F1
#
_entry.id   AF-A0A183B2D4-F1
#
_cell.length_a   1.000
_cell.length_b   1.000
_cell.length_c   1.000
_cell.angle_alpha   90.00
_cell.angle_beta   90.00
_cell.angle_gamma   90.00
#
_symmetry.space_group_name_H-M   'P 1'
#
loop_
_entity.id
_entity.type
_entity.pdbx_description
1 polymer ?
#
loop_
_entity_poly.entity_id
_entity_poly.type
_entity_poly.pdbx_seq_one_letter_code
_entity_poly.pdbx_strand_id
1 'polypeptide(L)'
;MAFYYRAPEVILGMDYAEKVDVWALGCIFAEMVLARIMFPGKNYVDQWVTITETLGTPDKSFMDRLESSVRRYVMGRPHCPPKSFERLFPDNKFPPPSPNHESLNAEQARDLVRRMLVIDPDYRISVEEALQHPYVNLWYDESEVRGPPCGQYDVNLYERDLTIEEYRRCIFEEIQQFQPVCDME
;
A
#
# COMPACT_ATOMS: atom_id res chain seq x y z
N MET A 1 3.49 0.78 -15.65
CA MET A 1 4.42 0.81 -14.50
C MET A 1 3.70 0.73 -13.16
N ALA A 2 2.54 1.38 -12.97
CA ALA A 2 1.87 1.47 -11.66
C ALA A 2 1.13 0.20 -11.15
N PHE A 3 1.01 -0.87 -11.94
CA PHE A 3 0.17 -2.03 -11.55
C PHE A 3 0.78 -2.88 -10.44
N TYR A 4 2.12 -2.97 -10.35
CA TYR A 4 2.82 -3.85 -9.42
C TYR A 4 2.60 -3.47 -7.95
N TYR A 5 2.19 -2.22 -7.70
CA TYR A 5 2.02 -1.64 -6.37
C TYR A 5 0.54 -1.45 -6.00
N ARG A 6 -0.40 -1.82 -6.87
CA ARG A 6 -1.84 -1.71 -6.56
C ARG A 6 -2.26 -2.79 -5.57
N ALA A 7 -3.04 -2.38 -4.57
CA ALA A 7 -3.55 -3.27 -3.55
C ALA A 7 -4.57 -4.29 -4.11
N PRO A 8 -4.73 -5.45 -3.45
CA PRO A 8 -5.73 -6.46 -3.78
C PRO A 8 -7.14 -5.91 -3.99
N GLU A 9 -7.60 -5.06 -3.08
CA GLU A 9 -8.92 -4.43 -3.13
C GLU A 9 -9.11 -3.58 -4.40
N VAL A 10 -8.05 -2.86 -4.84
CA VAL A 10 -8.10 -2.05 -6.07
C VAL A 10 -8.12 -2.92 -7.32
N ILE A 11 -7.31 -3.98 -7.38
CA ILE A 11 -7.27 -4.87 -8.56
C ILE A 11 -8.53 -5.75 -8.67
N LEU A 12 -9.21 -6.00 -7.55
CA LEU A 12 -10.46 -6.77 -7.49
C LEU A 12 -11.71 -5.88 -7.59
N GLY A 13 -11.56 -4.55 -7.62
CA GLY A 13 -12.69 -3.61 -7.74
C GLY A 13 -13.56 -3.53 -6.48
N MET A 14 -12.95 -3.71 -5.31
CA MET A 14 -13.59 -3.50 -4.01
C MET A 14 -13.49 -2.02 -3.61
N ASP A 15 -14.32 -1.62 -2.64
CA ASP A 15 -14.13 -0.35 -1.94
C ASP A 15 -12.77 -0.35 -1.24
N TYR A 16 -12.13 0.82 -1.19
CA TYR A 16 -10.81 0.99 -0.58
C TYR A 16 -10.77 2.27 0.25
N ALA A 17 -9.83 2.31 1.19
CA ALA A 17 -9.59 3.42 2.10
C ALA A 17 -8.07 3.65 2.25
N GLU A 18 -7.63 4.31 3.31
CA GLU A 18 -6.24 4.73 3.53
C GLU A 18 -5.21 3.58 3.51
N LYS A 19 -5.60 2.37 3.94
CA LYS A 19 -4.70 1.21 3.98
C LYS A 19 -4.27 0.71 2.60
N VAL A 20 -4.87 1.20 1.52
CA VAL A 20 -4.45 0.91 0.14
C VAL A 20 -2.99 1.34 -0.09
N ASP A 21 -2.58 2.45 0.51
CA ASP A 21 -1.24 3.00 0.36
C ASP A 21 -0.22 2.22 1.20
N VAL A 22 -0.64 1.63 2.32
CA VAL A 22 0.21 0.74 3.13
C VAL A 22 0.63 -0.50 2.34
N TRP A 23 -0.23 -1.03 1.47
CA TRP A 23 0.16 -2.11 0.56
C TRP A 23 1.25 -1.66 -0.41
N ALA A 24 1.09 -0.48 -1.02
CA ALA A 24 2.07 0.07 -1.92
C ALA A 24 3.43 0.29 -1.22
N LEU A 25 3.42 0.81 0.00
CA LEU A 25 4.61 0.92 0.86
C LEU A 25 5.24 -0.45 1.14
N GLY A 26 4.44 -1.48 1.45
CA GLY A 26 4.92 -2.85 1.63
C GLY A 26 5.61 -3.41 0.38
N CYS A 27 5.07 -3.13 -0.81
CA CYS A 27 5.68 -3.52 -2.08
C CYS A 27 7.01 -2.80 -2.33
N ILE A 28 7.06 -1.49 -2.08
CA ILE A 28 8.29 -0.68 -2.21
C ILE A 28 9.35 -1.17 -1.22
N PHE A 29 8.97 -1.41 0.04
CA PHE A 29 9.88 -1.92 1.05
C PHE A 29 10.40 -3.32 0.67
N ALA A 30 9.53 -4.22 0.21
CA ALA A 30 9.94 -5.51 -0.29
C ALA A 30 10.92 -5.40 -1.46
N GLU A 31 10.70 -4.46 -2.38
CA GLU A 31 11.58 -4.20 -3.52
C GLU A 31 12.94 -3.65 -3.10
N MET A 32 13.00 -2.75 -2.11
CA MET A 32 14.25 -2.26 -1.55
C MET A 32 15.10 -3.40 -0.94
N VAL A 33 14.46 -4.35 -0.26
CA VAL A 33 15.15 -5.51 0.34
C VAL A 33 15.57 -6.53 -0.72
N LEU A 34 14.72 -6.81 -1.71
CA LEU A 34 14.94 -7.89 -2.66
C LEU A 34 15.69 -7.44 -3.93
N ALA A 35 15.81 -6.13 -4.16
CA ALA A 35 16.30 -5.50 -5.38
C ALA A 35 15.56 -5.97 -6.65
N ARG A 36 14.28 -6.32 -6.51
CA ARG A 36 13.38 -6.74 -7.60
C ARG A 36 11.93 -6.49 -7.21
N ILE A 37 11.09 -6.31 -8.22
CA ILE A 37 9.64 -6.21 -8.06
C ILE A 37 9.11 -7.45 -7.31
N MET A 38 8.33 -7.21 -6.26
CA MET A 38 7.75 -8.26 -5.43
C MET A 38 6.68 -9.06 -6.18
N PHE A 39 5.75 -8.35 -6.86
CA PHE A 39 4.64 -8.93 -7.60
C PHE A 39 4.63 -8.45 -9.07
N PRO A 40 5.43 -9.06 -9.97
CA PRO A 40 5.57 -8.61 -11.36
C PRO A 40 4.45 -9.13 -12.29
N GLY A 41 3.18 -8.82 -11.99
CA GLY A 41 2.04 -9.26 -12.79
C GLY A 41 1.83 -8.43 -14.08
N LYS A 42 1.57 -9.09 -15.20
CA LYS A 42 1.44 -8.46 -16.53
C LYS A 42 0.10 -7.74 -16.76
N ASN A 43 -0.92 -8.07 -15.98
CA ASN A 43 -2.27 -7.49 -16.00
C ASN A 43 -2.96 -7.79 -14.66
N TYR A 44 -4.19 -7.30 -14.42
CA TYR A 44 -4.88 -7.50 -13.13
C TYR A 44 -5.04 -8.97 -12.73
N VAL A 45 -5.34 -9.83 -13.70
CA VAL A 45 -5.50 -11.28 -13.49
C VAL A 45 -4.18 -11.91 -13.05
N ASP A 46 -3.09 -11.59 -13.75
CA ASP A 46 -1.74 -12.10 -13.48
C ASP A 46 -1.15 -11.51 -12.19
N GLN A 47 -1.48 -10.26 -11.88
CA GLN A 47 -1.14 -9.61 -10.60
C GLN A 47 -1.77 -10.37 -9.44
N TRP A 48 -3.05 -10.71 -9.55
CA TRP A 48 -3.74 -11.53 -8.56
C TRP A 48 -3.14 -12.93 -8.40
N VAL A 49 -2.76 -13.60 -9.51
CA VAL A 49 -2.00 -14.88 -9.44
C VAL A 49 -0.75 -14.69 -8.60
N THR A 50 0.07 -13.71 -8.96
CA THR A 50 1.39 -13.52 -8.39
C THR A 50 1.32 -13.22 -6.89
N ILE A 51 0.33 -12.43 -6.47
CA ILE A 51 0.03 -12.15 -5.07
C ILE A 51 -0.34 -13.44 -4.33
N THR A 52 -1.32 -14.19 -4.83
CA THR A 52 -1.83 -15.39 -4.14
C THR A 52 -0.87 -16.57 -4.14
N GLU A 53 -0.05 -16.74 -5.18
CA GLU A 53 1.04 -17.72 -5.19
C GLU A 53 2.16 -17.39 -4.19
N THR A 54 2.21 -16.15 -3.70
CA THR A 54 3.24 -15.68 -2.77
C THR A 54 2.73 -15.61 -1.34
N LEU A 55 1.60 -14.93 -1.14
CA LEU A 55 0.99 -14.66 0.17
C LEU A 55 -0.10 -15.68 0.53
N GLY A 56 -0.44 -16.60 -0.36
CA GLY A 56 -1.49 -17.59 -0.18
C GLY A 56 -2.86 -17.12 -0.66
N THR A 57 -3.80 -18.06 -0.77
CA THR A 57 -5.20 -17.75 -1.07
C THR A 57 -5.85 -17.16 0.19
N PRO A 58 -6.54 -16.01 0.09
CA PRO A 58 -7.23 -15.42 1.23
C PRO A 58 -8.36 -16.34 1.72
N ASP A 59 -8.83 -16.06 2.93
CA ASP A 59 -9.88 -16.83 3.56
C ASP A 59 -11.26 -16.58 2.93
N LYS A 60 -12.24 -17.37 3.37
CA LYS A 60 -13.60 -17.24 2.85
C LYS A 60 -14.23 -15.88 3.22
N SER A 61 -13.87 -15.30 4.36
CA SER A 61 -14.46 -14.03 4.80
C SER A 61 -14.10 -12.88 3.86
N PHE A 62 -12.84 -12.79 3.42
CA PHE A 62 -12.42 -11.86 2.39
C PHE A 62 -13.17 -12.11 1.07
N MET A 63 -13.22 -13.38 0.65
CA MET A 63 -13.80 -13.79 -0.63
C MET A 63 -15.31 -13.54 -0.70
N ASP A 64 -15.99 -13.56 0.45
CA ASP A 64 -17.42 -13.32 0.56
C ASP A 64 -17.79 -11.85 0.31
N ARG A 65 -16.84 -10.91 0.45
CA ARG A 65 -17.01 -9.47 0.18
C ARG A 65 -16.84 -9.08 -1.29
N LEU A 66 -16.39 -10.00 -2.14
CA LEU A 66 -16.15 -9.74 -3.57
C LEU A 66 -17.45 -9.73 -4.37
N GLU A 67 -17.48 -8.93 -5.44
CA GLU A 67 -18.54 -8.98 -6.46
C GLU A 67 -18.66 -10.40 -7.04
N SER A 68 -19.88 -10.82 -7.39
CA SER A 68 -20.21 -12.21 -7.75
C SER A 68 -19.33 -12.79 -8.87
N SER A 69 -19.06 -12.03 -9.93
CA SER A 69 -18.24 -12.50 -11.06
C SER A 69 -16.77 -12.64 -10.67
N VAL A 70 -16.23 -11.68 -9.92
CA VAL A 70 -14.86 -11.70 -9.39
C VAL A 70 -14.69 -12.84 -8.39
N ARG A 71 -15.63 -12.98 -7.46
CA ARG A 71 -15.66 -14.07 -6.48
C ARG A 71 -15.60 -15.44 -7.14
N ARG A 72 -16.45 -15.68 -8.16
CA ARG A 72 -16.47 -16.95 -8.90
C ARG A 72 -15.12 -17.22 -9.56
N TYR A 73 -14.50 -16.19 -10.14
CA TYR A 73 -13.18 -16.31 -10.74
C TYR A 73 -12.12 -16.68 -9.70
N VAL A 74 -12.06 -15.97 -8.57
CA VAL A 74 -11.06 -16.22 -7.53
C VAL A 74 -11.27 -17.59 -6.86
N MET A 75 -12.52 -17.98 -6.57
CA MET A 75 -12.85 -19.29 -5.98
C MET A 75 -12.59 -20.46 -6.94
N GLY A 76 -12.58 -20.21 -8.25
CA GLY A 76 -12.26 -21.22 -9.27
C GLY A 76 -10.76 -21.54 -9.38
N ARG A 77 -9.90 -20.82 -8.67
CA ARG A 77 -8.45 -21.00 -8.70
C ARG A 77 -8.01 -22.08 -7.71
N PRO A 78 -6.90 -22.80 -7.98
CA PRO A 78 -6.29 -23.69 -7.00
C PRO A 78 -5.94 -22.93 -5.72
N HIS A 79 -6.14 -23.58 -4.57
CA HIS A 79 -5.69 -23.04 -3.29
C HIS A 79 -4.16 -23.03 -3.23
N CYS A 80 -3.59 -21.88 -2.86
CA CYS A 80 -2.16 -21.68 -2.67
C CYS A 80 -1.86 -21.48 -1.18
N PRO A 81 -0.99 -22.29 -0.56
CA PRO A 81 -0.53 -21.99 0.80
C PRO A 81 0.42 -20.78 0.80
N PRO A 82 0.42 -19.95 1.86
CA PRO A 82 1.34 -18.83 1.98
C PRO A 82 2.79 -19.30 2.02
N LYS A 83 3.69 -18.60 1.33
CA LYS A 83 5.13 -18.81 1.50
C LYS A 83 5.58 -18.17 2.81
N SER A 84 6.50 -18.83 3.52
CA SER A 84 7.13 -18.24 4.71
C SER A 84 7.89 -16.96 4.33
N PHE A 85 7.71 -15.91 5.13
CA PHE A 85 8.39 -14.62 4.94
C PHE A 85 9.90 -14.73 5.18
N GLU A 86 10.37 -15.68 5.99
CA GLU A 86 11.80 -16.00 6.16
C GLU A 86 12.39 -16.52 4.85
N ARG A 87 11.61 -17.28 4.07
CA ARG A 87 12.03 -17.73 2.74
C ARG A 87 11.95 -16.63 1.68
N LEU A 88 10.94 -15.76 1.77
CA LEU A 88 10.79 -14.62 0.84
C LEU A 88 11.85 -13.55 1.08
N PHE A 89 12.15 -13.29 2.36
CA PHE A 89 13.08 -12.28 2.84
C PHE A 89 14.11 -12.95 3.77
N PRO A 90 15.07 -13.71 3.22
CA PRO A 90 16.12 -14.35 4.01
C PRO A 90 17.07 -13.30 4.62
N ASP A 91 17.72 -13.63 5.75
CA ASP A 91 18.57 -12.68 6.49
C ASP A 91 19.67 -12.05 5.64
N ASN A 92 20.22 -12.79 4.66
CA ASN A 92 21.26 -12.30 3.76
C ASN A 92 20.80 -11.22 2.76
N LYS A 93 19.50 -10.91 2.70
CA LYS A 93 18.94 -9.79 1.94
C LYS A 93 18.86 -8.50 2.75
N PHE A 94 19.05 -8.59 4.06
CA PHE A 94 19.08 -7.43 4.93
C PHE A 94 20.52 -7.02 5.23
N PRO A 95 20.76 -5.74 5.55
CA PRO A 95 22.02 -5.33 6.13
C PRO A 95 22.26 -6.05 7.47
N PRO A 96 23.53 -6.17 7.91
CA PRO A 96 23.82 -6.67 9.24
C PRO A 96 23.14 -5.80 10.31
N PRO A 97 22.74 -6.37 11.46
CA PRO A 97 22.11 -5.63 12.54
C PRO A 97 22.93 -4.40 12.95
N SER A 98 22.24 -3.29 13.20
CA SER A 98 22.91 -2.08 13.67
C SER A 98 23.47 -2.29 15.08
N PRO A 99 24.75 -1.95 15.35
CA PRO A 99 25.30 -2.01 16.70
C PRO A 99 24.73 -0.95 17.63
N ASN A 100 24.15 0.12 17.07
CA ASN A 100 23.64 1.27 17.82
C ASN A 100 22.13 1.21 18.03
N HIS A 101 21.42 0.36 17.28
CA HIS A 101 19.97 0.29 17.29
C HIS A 101 19.50 -1.16 17.16
N GLU A 102 19.17 -1.76 18.31
CA GLU A 102 18.77 -3.18 18.37
C GLU A 102 17.55 -3.51 17.50
N SER A 103 16.63 -2.54 17.32
CA SER A 103 15.44 -2.71 16.48
C SER A 103 15.71 -2.63 14.97
N LEU A 104 16.86 -2.11 14.54
CA LEU A 104 17.26 -2.07 13.12
C LEU A 104 17.93 -3.39 12.74
N ASN A 105 17.10 -4.42 12.63
CA ASN A 105 17.52 -5.77 12.28
C ASN A 105 16.57 -6.43 11.27
N ALA A 106 17.00 -7.56 10.71
CA ALA A 106 16.26 -8.29 9.68
C ALA A 106 14.88 -8.80 10.16
N GLU A 107 14.77 -9.18 11.44
CA GLU A 107 13.52 -9.69 12.01
C GLU A 107 12.45 -8.61 12.09
N GLN A 108 12.79 -7.43 12.60
CA GLN A 108 11.90 -6.28 12.69
C GLN A 108 11.52 -5.75 11.30
N ALA A 109 12.47 -5.71 10.37
CA ALA A 109 12.20 -5.36 8.98
C ALA A 109 11.20 -6.34 8.33
N ARG A 110 11.42 -7.65 8.53
CA ARG A 110 10.56 -8.72 8.02
C ARG A 110 9.16 -8.69 8.66
N ASP A 111 9.06 -8.40 9.95
CA ASP A 111 7.76 -8.30 10.63
C ASP A 111 6.94 -7.13 10.08
N LEU A 112 7.57 -5.97 9.90
CA LEU A 112 6.89 -4.79 9.35
C LEU A 112 6.37 -5.07 7.94
N VAL A 113 7.20 -5.58 7.02
CA VAL A 113 6.76 -5.87 5.65
C VAL A 113 5.69 -6.98 5.62
N ARG A 114 5.73 -7.94 6.55
CA ARG A 114 4.67 -8.96 6.71
C ARG A 114 3.34 -8.35 7.09
N ARG A 115 3.33 -7.35 7.96
CA ARG A 115 2.12 -6.66 8.41
C ARG A 115 1.57 -5.68 7.36
N MET A 116 2.44 -5.15 6.49
CA MET A 116 2.04 -4.31 5.34
C MET A 116 1.49 -5.15 4.17
N LEU A 117 2.13 -6.28 3.86
CA LEU A 117 1.74 -7.18 2.76
C LEU A 117 0.68 -8.19 3.20
N VAL A 118 -0.46 -7.68 3.65
CA VAL A 118 -1.66 -8.45 4.00
C VAL A 118 -2.73 -8.23 2.94
N ILE A 119 -3.28 -9.33 2.39
CA ILE A 119 -4.25 -9.25 1.29
C ILE A 119 -5.51 -8.50 1.73
N ASP A 120 -6.05 -8.90 2.88
CA ASP A 120 -7.25 -8.31 3.44
C ASP A 120 -6.91 -6.98 4.15
N PRO A 121 -7.47 -5.84 3.70
CA PRO A 121 -7.17 -4.53 4.29
C PRO A 121 -7.62 -4.40 5.75
N ASP A 122 -8.61 -5.17 6.21
CA ASP A 122 -9.10 -5.10 7.59
C ASP A 122 -8.01 -5.56 8.57
N TYR A 123 -7.19 -6.54 8.17
CA TYR A 123 -6.09 -7.09 8.95
C TYR A 123 -4.72 -6.47 8.61
N ARG A 124 -4.66 -5.62 7.58
CA ARG A 124 -3.43 -4.90 7.20
C ARG A 124 -3.13 -3.82 8.26
N ILE A 125 -1.86 -3.64 8.59
CA ILE A 125 -1.43 -2.59 9.52
C ILE A 125 -1.86 -1.21 9.01
N SER A 126 -2.29 -0.33 9.91
CA SER A 126 -2.54 1.08 9.62
C SER A 126 -1.22 1.87 9.51
N VAL A 127 -1.29 3.09 8.99
CA VAL A 127 -0.13 4.00 8.95
C VAL A 127 0.31 4.34 10.38
N GLU A 128 -0.64 4.59 11.27
CA GLU A 128 -0.40 4.93 12.67
C GLU A 128 0.31 3.78 13.41
N GLU A 129 -0.16 2.54 13.22
CA GLU A 129 0.50 1.37 13.80
C GLU A 129 1.89 1.12 13.18
N ALA A 130 2.07 1.37 11.88
CA ALA A 130 3.35 1.23 11.21
C ALA A 130 4.39 2.25 11.72
N LEU A 131 3.98 3.49 11.99
CA LEU A 131 4.83 4.52 12.59
C LEU A 131 5.30 4.12 14.00
N GLN A 132 4.46 3.40 14.76
CA GLN A 132 4.80 2.88 16.09
C GLN A 132 5.59 1.57 16.05
N HIS A 133 5.78 0.96 14.88
CA HIS A 133 6.50 -0.30 14.76
C HIS A 133 7.99 -0.12 15.16
N PRO A 134 8.63 -1.05 15.90
CA PRO A 134 10.01 -0.87 16.39
C PRO A 134 11.05 -0.55 15.30
N TYR A 135 10.81 -1.03 14.08
CA TYR A 135 11.65 -0.76 12.90
C TYR A 135 11.59 0.70 12.40
N VAL A 136 10.48 1.41 12.64
CA VAL A 136 10.24 2.80 12.16
C VAL A 136 10.30 3.80 13.30
N ASN A 137 9.81 3.41 14.48
CA ASN A 137 9.60 4.30 15.63
C ASN A 137 10.88 5.00 16.14
N LEU A 138 12.07 4.51 15.76
CA LEU A 138 13.33 5.21 16.02
C LEU A 138 13.34 6.64 15.48
N TRP A 139 12.65 6.88 14.37
CA TRP A 139 12.54 8.18 13.70
C TRP A 139 11.19 8.86 13.95
N TYR A 140 10.44 8.39 14.95
CA TYR A 140 9.16 9.01 15.27
C TYR A 140 9.38 10.38 15.91
N ASP A 141 8.93 11.41 15.22
CA ASP A 141 8.78 12.76 15.75
C ASP A 141 7.30 13.14 15.69
N GLU A 142 6.69 13.46 16.84
CA GLU A 142 5.28 13.82 16.92
C GLU A 142 4.97 15.09 16.11
N SER A 143 5.91 16.03 16.02
CA SER A 143 5.74 17.28 15.27
C SER A 143 5.73 17.06 13.75
N GLU A 144 6.50 16.07 13.27
CA GLU A 144 6.49 15.68 11.86
C GLU A 144 5.23 14.88 11.51
N VAL A 145 4.84 13.94 12.38
CA VAL A 145 3.69 13.04 12.16
C VAL A 145 2.36 13.78 12.29
N ARG A 146 2.24 14.71 13.25
CA ARG A 146 1.01 15.49 13.49
C ARG A 146 1.11 16.92 12.96
N GLY A 147 1.96 17.14 11.96
CA GLY A 147 2.01 18.41 11.23
C GLY A 147 0.62 18.78 10.68
N PRO A 148 0.26 20.08 10.66
CA PRO A 148 -1.03 20.49 10.12
C PRO A 148 -1.10 20.14 8.63
N PRO A 149 -2.25 19.67 8.12
CA PRO A 149 -2.40 19.45 6.69
C PRO A 149 -2.24 20.78 5.94
N CYS A 150 -1.59 20.76 4.77
CA CYS A 150 -1.35 21.97 3.96
C CYS A 150 -2.66 22.65 3.49
N GLY A 151 -3.80 21.96 3.59
CA GLY A 151 -5.12 22.48 3.29
C GLY A 151 -6.19 21.42 3.55
N GLN A 152 -7.46 21.80 3.41
CA GLN A 152 -8.56 20.85 3.41
C GLN A 152 -8.82 20.38 1.98
N TYR A 153 -8.80 19.06 1.79
CA TYR A 153 -9.21 18.47 0.53
C TYR A 153 -10.75 18.47 0.43
N ASP A 154 -11.32 19.13 -0.57
CA ASP A 154 -12.78 19.10 -0.80
C ASP A 154 -13.18 17.81 -1.51
N VAL A 155 -13.69 16.85 -0.74
CA VAL A 155 -14.18 15.56 -1.25
C VAL A 155 -15.30 15.70 -2.26
N ASN A 156 -16.10 16.77 -2.20
CA ASN A 156 -17.22 17.00 -3.11
C ASN A 156 -16.76 17.33 -4.53
N LEU A 157 -15.48 17.67 -4.74
CA LEU A 157 -14.93 17.95 -6.08
C LEU A 157 -15.09 16.75 -7.03
N TYR A 158 -15.01 15.53 -6.52
CA TYR A 158 -15.11 14.31 -7.34
C TYR A 158 -16.55 13.87 -7.60
N GLU A 159 -17.51 14.30 -6.79
CA GLU A 159 -18.92 13.96 -6.95
C GLU A 159 -19.64 14.89 -7.94
N ARG A 160 -18.94 15.92 -8.43
CA ARG A 160 -19.49 16.88 -9.40
C ARG A 160 -19.39 16.35 -10.81
N ASP A 161 -20.54 16.01 -11.39
CA ASP A 161 -20.67 15.77 -12.83
C ASP A 161 -20.63 17.10 -13.60
N LEU A 162 -19.41 17.60 -13.86
CA LEU A 162 -19.18 18.80 -14.66
C LEU A 162 -18.97 18.44 -16.14
N THR A 163 -19.40 19.32 -17.03
CA THR A 163 -19.01 19.28 -18.44
C THR A 163 -17.53 19.60 -18.61
N ILE A 164 -16.94 19.21 -19.74
CA ILE A 164 -15.54 19.52 -20.07
C ILE A 164 -15.26 21.03 -19.98
N GLU A 165 -16.20 21.87 -20.40
CA GLU A 165 -16.03 23.33 -20.38
C GLU A 165 -16.04 23.89 -18.97
N GLU A 166 -16.87 23.35 -18.08
CA GLU A 166 -16.87 23.70 -16.67
C GLU A 166 -15.59 23.27 -15.97
N TYR A 167 -15.07 22.07 -16.26
CA TYR A 167 -13.77 21.63 -15.78
C TYR A 167 -12.65 22.57 -16.23
N ARG A 168 -12.62 22.97 -17.51
CA ARG A 168 -11.63 23.94 -18.02
C ARG A 168 -11.68 25.25 -17.26
N ARG A 169 -12.89 25.77 -17.01
CA ARG A 169 -13.08 27.00 -16.26
C ARG A 169 -12.58 26.86 -14.81
N CYS A 170 -12.96 25.80 -14.10
CA CYS A 170 -12.50 25.57 -12.73
C CYS A 170 -10.97 25.44 -12.65
N ILE A 171 -10.34 24.70 -13.57
CA ILE A 171 -8.87 24.59 -13.63
C ILE A 171 -8.23 25.95 -13.90
N PHE A 172 -8.79 26.74 -14.82
CA PHE A 172 -8.27 28.07 -15.12
C PHE A 172 -8.41 29.03 -13.93
N GLU A 173 -9.55 29.02 -13.24
CA GLU A 173 -9.79 29.79 -12.02
C GLU A 173 -8.79 29.40 -10.91
N GLU A 174 -8.51 28.11 -10.71
CA GLU A 174 -7.53 27.61 -9.74
C GLU A 174 -6.11 28.12 -10.05
N ILE A 175 -5.70 28.07 -11.32
CA ILE A 175 -4.39 28.59 -11.76
C ILE A 175 -4.28 30.10 -11.50
N GLN A 176 -5.36 30.85 -11.70
CA GLN A 176 -5.36 32.30 -11.44
C GLN A 176 -5.32 32.64 -9.95
N GLN A 177 -5.91 31.80 -9.11
CA GLN A 177 -5.96 31.98 -7.64
C GLN A 177 -4.72 31.43 -6.94
N PHE A 178 -3.94 30.57 -7.62
CA PHE A 178 -2.74 29.98 -7.07
C PHE A 178 -1.73 31.06 -6.68
N GLN A 179 -1.51 31.20 -5.38
CA GLN A 179 -0.40 31.97 -4.83
C GLN A 179 0.73 31.00 -4.51
N PRO A 180 1.91 31.12 -5.16
CA PRO A 180 3.05 30.32 -4.76
C PRO A 180 3.37 30.62 -3.30
N VAL A 181 3.52 29.57 -2.50
CA VAL A 181 4.01 29.71 -1.13
C VAL A 181 5.42 30.30 -1.25
N CYS A 182 5.60 31.58 -0.90
CA CYS A 182 6.92 32.14 -0.75
C CYS A 182 7.57 31.43 0.43
N ASP A 183 8.56 30.57 0.15
CA ASP A 183 9.48 30.03 1.14
C ASP A 183 10.06 31.22 1.93
N MET A 184 9.71 31.34 3.21
CA MET A 184 10.40 32.24 4.12
C MET A 184 11.71 31.57 4.51
N GLU A 185 12.83 32.21 4.11
CA GLU A 185 14.20 31.92 4.55
C GLU A 185 14.34 31.86 6.08
#